data_AF-A0A7X7AV25-F1
#
_entry.id   AF-A0A7X7AV25-F1
#
_cell.length_a   1.000
_cell.length_b   1.000
_cell.length_c   1.000
_cell.angle_alpha   90.00
_cell.angle_beta   90.00
_cell.angle_gamma   90.00
#
_symmetry.space_group_name_H-M   'P 1'
#
loop_
_entity.id
_entity.type
_entity.pdbx_description
1 polymer ?
#
loop_
_entity_poly.entity_id
_entity_poly.type
_entity_poly.pdbx_seq_one_letter_code
_entity_poly.pdbx_strand_id
1 'polypeptide(L)'
;LNKSQSGAYLLAAYALNDKEIWVQSILSFQIFLLMEPDSHRSKNAFEEMLQVMHVKKTTEEPVERSFIQKQLERHSKKDTSTTTTKVTPPLDVYQDVNRELVYNAIESTLDSLNTSIEQDSIANDSTSTLLYNSFKEVTRNIFTVLSEENDGTKKGFIWSFHVPVITKILNSPYFDTYCRYISVAYFPESLEWWENNQESAAKFVRWFEKGDEDE
;
A
#
# COMPACT_ATOMS: atom_id res chain seq x y z
N LEU A 1 14.27 10.81 6.80
CA LEU A 1 14.03 9.43 6.33
C LEU A 1 15.32 8.87 5.69
N ASN A 2 15.84 7.72 6.17
CA ASN A 2 17.09 7.14 5.67
C ASN A 2 16.82 6.06 4.61
N LYS A 3 17.08 6.38 3.33
CA LYS A 3 16.89 5.45 2.19
C LYS A 3 17.69 4.14 2.29
N SER A 4 18.71 4.04 3.14
CA SER A 4 19.55 2.82 3.22
C SER A 4 18.80 1.57 3.69
N GLN A 5 17.67 1.71 4.39
CA GLN A 5 16.90 0.59 4.94
C GLN A 5 15.62 0.27 4.17
N SER A 6 15.24 1.08 3.16
CA SER A 6 14.00 0.90 2.39
C SER A 6 13.92 -0.48 1.71
N GLY A 7 15.06 -0.98 1.21
CA GLY A 7 15.14 -2.27 0.52
C GLY A 7 14.71 -3.47 1.36
N ALA A 8 14.84 -3.41 2.69
CA ALA A 8 14.37 -4.49 3.57
C ALA A 8 12.84 -4.58 3.60
N TYR A 9 12.16 -3.44 3.59
CA TYR A 9 10.69 -3.38 3.54
C TYR A 9 10.16 -3.82 2.18
N LEU A 10 10.84 -3.45 1.10
CA LEU A 10 10.47 -3.92 -0.24
C LEU A 10 10.64 -5.45 -0.37
N LEU A 11 11.75 -5.99 0.14
CA LEU A 11 11.95 -7.44 0.21
C LEU A 11 10.86 -8.12 1.04
N ALA A 12 10.52 -7.55 2.19
CA ALA A 12 9.46 -8.09 3.04
C ALA A 12 8.10 -8.08 2.33
N ALA A 13 7.74 -6.98 1.64
CA ALA A 13 6.49 -6.87 0.90
C ALA A 13 6.36 -8.00 -0.13
N TYR A 14 7.37 -8.20 -0.97
CA TYR A 14 7.36 -9.29 -1.96
C TYR A 14 7.29 -10.67 -1.32
N ALA A 15 8.13 -10.95 -0.32
CA ALA A 15 8.14 -12.26 0.34
C ALA A 15 6.84 -12.58 1.10
N LEU A 16 6.16 -11.55 1.62
CA LEU A 16 4.85 -11.69 2.26
C LEU A 16 3.75 -11.93 1.23
N ASN A 17 3.81 -11.22 0.10
CA ASN A 17 2.88 -11.41 -1.02
C ASN A 17 2.95 -12.83 -1.59
N ASP A 18 4.17 -13.33 -1.85
CA ASP A 18 4.41 -14.70 -2.35
C ASP A 18 3.90 -15.80 -1.40
N LYS A 19 3.74 -15.46 -0.11
CA LYS A 19 3.20 -16.33 0.94
C LYS A 19 1.71 -16.11 1.20
N GLU A 20 1.05 -15.29 0.38
CA GLU A 20 -0.37 -14.92 0.53
C GLU A 20 -0.68 -14.19 1.85
N ILE A 21 0.34 -13.57 2.46
CA ILE A 21 0.25 -12.74 3.67
C ILE A 21 0.02 -11.27 3.23
N TRP A 22 -1.13 -11.04 2.59
CA TRP A 22 -1.39 -9.86 1.76
C TRP A 22 -1.58 -8.55 2.55
N VAL A 23 -2.23 -8.57 3.72
CA VAL A 23 -2.41 -7.35 4.55
C VAL A 23 -1.05 -6.81 5.01
N GLN A 24 -0.16 -7.69 5.49
CA GLN A 24 1.17 -7.30 5.92
C GLN A 24 2.07 -6.92 4.73
N SER A 25 1.84 -7.51 3.56
CA SER A 25 2.48 -7.09 2.30
C SER A 25 2.13 -5.63 1.96
N ILE A 26 0.84 -5.27 1.99
CA ILE A 26 0.36 -3.89 1.78
C ILE A 26 1.07 -2.91 2.72
N LEU A 27 1.08 -3.21 4.02
CA LEU A 27 1.72 -2.35 5.02
C LEU A 27 3.24 -2.22 4.78
N SER A 28 3.89 -3.30 4.35
CA SER A 28 5.33 -3.28 4.02
C SER A 28 5.63 -2.44 2.79
N PHE A 29 4.78 -2.50 1.75
CA PHE A 29 4.88 -1.60 0.59
C PHE A 29 4.74 -0.14 0.99
N GLN A 30 3.76 0.17 1.84
CA GLN A 30 3.53 1.53 2.31
C GLN A 30 4.73 2.10 3.10
N ILE A 31 5.35 1.30 3.97
CA ILE A 31 6.57 1.73 4.69
C ILE A 31 7.74 1.91 3.72
N PHE A 32 7.89 1.02 2.74
CA PHE A 32 8.91 1.19 1.69
C PHE A 32 8.72 2.52 0.95
N LEU A 33 7.50 2.81 0.48
CA LEU A 33 7.17 4.03 -0.26
C LEU A 33 7.30 5.29 0.60
N LEU A 34 7.07 5.18 1.92
CA LEU A 34 7.30 6.27 2.87
C LEU A 34 8.79 6.58 3.05
N MET A 35 9.67 5.59 2.90
CA MET A 35 11.12 5.77 3.00
C MET A 35 11.74 6.20 1.67
N GLU A 36 11.11 5.80 0.55
CA GLU A 36 11.58 6.01 -0.80
C GLU A 36 10.39 6.27 -1.74
N PRO A 37 9.90 7.53 -1.82
CA PRO A 37 8.69 7.86 -2.57
C PRO A 37 8.91 8.08 -4.07
N ASP A 38 10.16 8.37 -4.49
CA ASP A 38 10.48 9.03 -5.76
C ASP A 38 11.43 8.23 -6.67
N SER A 39 11.59 6.92 -6.42
CA SER A 39 12.50 6.08 -7.20
C SER A 39 11.79 5.32 -8.32
N HIS A 40 12.55 4.85 -9.31
CA HIS A 40 12.03 3.97 -10.37
C HIS A 40 11.35 2.70 -9.80
N ARG A 41 11.95 2.10 -8.77
CA ARG A 41 11.35 0.92 -8.10
C ARG A 41 10.14 1.28 -7.23
N SER A 42 9.98 2.54 -6.80
CA SER A 42 8.79 3.01 -6.09
C SER A 42 7.56 2.96 -6.97
N LYS A 43 7.71 3.32 -8.26
CA LYS A 43 6.63 3.20 -9.23
C LYS A 43 6.14 1.75 -9.38
N ASN A 44 7.07 0.80 -9.53
CA ASN A 44 6.73 -0.61 -9.69
C ASN A 44 6.13 -1.20 -8.40
N ALA A 45 6.69 -0.86 -7.24
CA ALA A 45 6.18 -1.28 -5.94
C ALA A 45 4.77 -0.73 -5.68
N PHE A 46 4.50 0.52 -6.07
CA PHE A 46 3.18 1.11 -5.95
C PHE A 46 2.16 0.38 -6.82
N GLU A 47 2.52 0.05 -8.07
CA GLU A 47 1.62 -0.75 -8.92
C GLU A 47 1.31 -2.12 -8.29
N GLU A 48 2.33 -2.86 -7.86
CA GLU A 48 2.11 -4.16 -7.23
C GLU A 48 1.23 -4.02 -5.97
N MET A 49 1.44 -2.98 -5.16
CA MET A 49 0.58 -2.67 -4.02
C MET A 49 -0.89 -2.44 -4.45
N LEU A 50 -1.15 -1.73 -5.55
CA LEU A 50 -2.51 -1.54 -6.07
C LEU A 50 -3.17 -2.86 -6.50
N GLN A 51 -2.39 -3.80 -7.03
CA GLN A 51 -2.90 -5.14 -7.37
C GLN A 51 -3.26 -5.94 -6.13
N VAL A 52 -2.41 -5.90 -5.08
CA VAL A 52 -2.69 -6.56 -3.80
C VAL A 52 -3.90 -5.92 -3.08
N MET A 53 -4.11 -4.62 -3.25
CA MET A 53 -5.29 -3.90 -2.76
C MET A 53 -6.56 -4.11 -3.61
N HIS A 54 -6.51 -4.89 -4.70
CA HIS A 54 -7.60 -5.09 -5.66
C HIS A 54 -8.06 -3.83 -6.40
N VAL A 55 -7.34 -2.71 -6.24
CA VAL A 55 -7.60 -1.43 -6.94
C VAL A 55 -7.27 -1.55 -8.43
N LYS A 56 -6.31 -2.42 -8.78
CA LYS A 56 -5.94 -2.74 -10.17
C LYS A 56 -6.00 -4.24 -10.41
N LYS A 57 -6.32 -4.66 -11.63
CA LYS A 57 -6.24 -6.08 -12.04
C LYS A 57 -4.84 -6.63 -11.79
N THR A 58 -4.76 -7.82 -11.21
CA THR A 58 -3.53 -8.59 -11.10
C THR A 58 -3.02 -8.96 -12.50
N THR A 59 -1.78 -8.60 -12.82
CA THR A 59 -1.11 -9.04 -14.04
C THR A 59 -0.26 -10.28 -13.75
N GLU A 60 -0.25 -11.27 -14.66
CA GLU A 60 0.51 -12.52 -14.48
C GLU A 60 2.02 -12.30 -14.35
N GLU A 61 2.52 -11.20 -14.92
CA GLU A 61 3.92 -10.81 -14.83
C GLU A 61 4.09 -9.58 -13.93
N PRO A 62 5.09 -9.59 -13.02
CA PRO A 62 5.48 -8.38 -12.30
C PRO A 62 5.84 -7.29 -13.30
N VAL A 63 5.35 -6.06 -13.08
CA VAL A 63 5.56 -4.90 -13.96
C VAL A 63 7.04 -4.75 -14.35
N GLU A 64 7.93 -4.98 -13.38
CA GLU A 64 9.33 -5.24 -13.63
C GLU A 64 9.93 -6.00 -12.42
N ARG A 65 10.48 -7.20 -12.65
CA ARG A 65 11.07 -8.00 -11.57
C ARG A 65 12.31 -7.31 -11.00
N SER A 66 12.21 -6.82 -9.78
CA SER A 66 13.32 -6.31 -9.00
C SER A 66 14.42 -7.38 -8.87
N PHE A 67 15.67 -6.94 -8.67
CA PHE A 67 16.77 -7.88 -8.39
C PHE A 67 16.44 -8.85 -7.25
N ILE A 68 15.69 -8.38 -6.26
CA ILE A 68 15.25 -9.14 -5.10
C ILE A 68 14.24 -10.24 -5.49
N GLN A 69 13.19 -9.91 -6.24
CA GLN A 69 12.26 -10.90 -6.79
C GLN A 69 13.01 -11.94 -7.63
N LYS A 70 13.94 -11.50 -8.48
CA LYS A 70 14.80 -12.41 -9.26
C LYS A 70 15.65 -13.34 -8.39
N GLN A 71 16.09 -12.91 -7.20
CA GLN A 71 16.79 -13.81 -6.27
C GLN A 71 15.83 -14.77 -5.56
N LEU A 72 14.64 -14.32 -5.16
CA LEU A 72 13.62 -15.17 -4.53
C LEU A 72 13.14 -16.29 -5.47
N GLU A 73 12.86 -15.94 -6.73
CA GLU A 73 12.42 -16.88 -7.77
C GLU A 73 13.47 -17.97 -8.06
N ARG A 74 14.77 -17.63 -8.05
CA ARG A 74 15.85 -18.61 -8.27
C ARG A 74 15.88 -19.71 -7.22
N HIS A 75 15.38 -19.44 -6.02
CA HIS A 75 15.34 -20.38 -4.91
C HIS A 75 13.94 -20.99 -4.69
N SER A 76 12.90 -20.42 -5.31
CA SER A 76 11.55 -20.95 -5.29
C SER A 76 11.40 -22.03 -6.36
N LYS A 77 11.45 -23.30 -5.96
CA LYS A 77 10.93 -24.39 -6.80
C LYS A 77 9.40 -24.36 -6.72
N LYS A 78 8.73 -23.68 -7.65
CA LYS A 78 7.29 -23.87 -7.87
C LYS A 78 6.99 -24.05 -9.36
N ASP A 79 6.39 -25.20 -9.64
CA ASP A 79 5.81 -25.58 -10.92
C ASP A 79 4.81 -24.51 -11.38
N THR A 80 4.99 -24.05 -12.61
CA THR A 80 4.18 -23.03 -13.26
C THR A 80 2.87 -23.65 -13.72
N SER A 81 1.86 -23.65 -12.87
CA SER A 81 0.45 -23.81 -13.28
C SER A 81 -0.46 -23.33 -12.17
N THR A 82 -0.90 -22.08 -12.23
CA THR A 82 -2.11 -21.65 -11.51
C THR A 82 -2.94 -20.79 -12.44
N THR A 83 -4.07 -21.39 -12.78
CA THR A 83 -5.13 -20.98 -13.70
C THR A 83 -5.82 -19.70 -13.24
N THR A 84 -6.06 -18.81 -14.20
CA THR A 84 -6.99 -17.67 -14.16
C THR A 84 -8.30 -17.95 -13.44
N THR A 85 -8.52 -17.26 -12.34
CA THR A 85 -9.80 -16.71 -11.82
C THR A 85 -9.41 -15.71 -10.73
N LYS A 86 -10.25 -14.73 -10.38
CA LYS A 86 -10.05 -13.91 -9.17
C LYS A 86 -9.88 -14.86 -7.98
N VAL A 87 -8.64 -15.21 -7.63
CA VAL A 87 -8.36 -16.06 -6.47
C VAL A 87 -8.53 -15.12 -5.30
N THR A 88 -9.70 -15.20 -4.65
CA THR A 88 -9.94 -14.51 -3.40
C THR A 88 -8.76 -14.83 -2.47
N PRO A 89 -8.04 -13.82 -1.96
CA PRO A 89 -6.91 -14.06 -1.08
C PRO A 89 -7.39 -14.76 0.19
N PRO A 90 -6.50 -15.44 0.95
CA PRO A 90 -6.89 -16.06 2.21
C PRO A 90 -7.59 -15.07 3.15
N LEU A 91 -8.80 -15.43 3.58
CA LEU A 91 -9.66 -14.64 4.48
C LEU A 91 -9.59 -15.13 5.94
N ASP A 92 -8.55 -15.89 6.28
CA ASP A 92 -8.31 -16.41 7.61
C ASP A 92 -7.84 -15.33 8.59
N VAL A 93 -7.87 -15.64 9.89
CA VAL A 93 -7.21 -14.82 10.90
C VAL A 93 -5.74 -15.23 10.97
N TYR A 94 -4.84 -14.30 10.71
CA TYR A 94 -3.39 -14.55 10.74
C TYR A 94 -2.66 -13.49 11.55
N GLN A 95 -1.88 -13.93 12.55
CA GLN A 95 -1.20 -13.03 13.50
C GLN A 95 -2.17 -12.00 14.10
N ASP A 96 -3.34 -12.47 14.52
CA ASP A 96 -4.44 -11.70 15.09
C ASP A 96 -5.07 -10.64 14.16
N VAL A 97 -4.69 -10.60 12.87
CA VAL A 97 -5.33 -9.78 11.83
C VAL A 97 -6.48 -10.54 11.22
N ASN A 98 -7.69 -9.99 11.30
CA ASN A 98 -8.84 -10.56 10.61
C ASN A 98 -8.85 -10.10 9.14
N ARG A 99 -8.34 -10.96 8.26
CA ARG A 99 -8.22 -10.65 6.82
C ARG A 99 -9.58 -10.53 6.13
N GLU A 100 -10.61 -11.21 6.64
CA GLU A 100 -11.98 -11.10 6.11
C GLU A 100 -12.53 -9.69 6.28
N LEU A 101 -12.31 -9.06 7.44
CA LEU A 101 -12.77 -7.68 7.68
C LEU A 101 -12.05 -6.68 6.77
N VAL A 102 -10.74 -6.82 6.60
CA VAL A 102 -9.96 -5.98 5.68
C VAL A 102 -10.43 -6.18 4.24
N TYR A 103 -10.65 -7.42 3.81
CA TYR A 103 -11.14 -7.74 2.47
C TYR A 103 -12.52 -7.13 2.20
N ASN A 104 -13.46 -7.31 3.12
CA ASN A 104 -14.81 -6.76 2.98
C ASN A 104 -14.80 -5.23 2.92
N ALA A 105 -13.91 -4.59 3.68
CA ALA A 105 -13.75 -3.14 3.63
C ALA A 105 -13.21 -2.66 2.26
N ILE A 106 -12.26 -3.40 1.66
CA ILE A 106 -11.75 -3.12 0.31
C ILE A 106 -12.87 -3.25 -0.72
N GLU A 107 -13.52 -4.42 -0.79
CA GLU A 107 -14.54 -4.69 -1.83
C GLU A 107 -15.74 -3.74 -1.69
N SER A 108 -16.23 -3.50 -0.47
CA SER A 108 -17.31 -2.53 -0.22
C SER A 108 -16.93 -1.10 -0.65
N THR A 109 -15.68 -0.70 -0.41
CA THR A 109 -15.18 0.61 -0.85
C THR A 109 -15.14 0.69 -2.38
N LEU A 110 -14.59 -0.33 -3.05
CA LEU A 110 -14.51 -0.37 -4.51
C LEU A 110 -15.89 -0.41 -5.18
N ASP A 111 -16.83 -1.17 -4.62
CA ASP A 111 -18.22 -1.22 -5.04
C ASP A 111 -18.90 0.15 -4.90
N SER A 112 -18.67 0.85 -3.78
CA SER A 112 -19.25 2.18 -3.53
C SER A 112 -18.72 3.25 -4.51
N LEU A 113 -17.47 3.11 -4.95
CA LEU A 113 -16.83 3.99 -5.93
C LEU A 113 -17.22 3.64 -7.37
N ASN A 114 -18.11 2.65 -7.58
CA ASN A 114 -18.48 2.10 -8.87
C ASN A 114 -17.27 1.67 -9.71
N THR A 115 -16.18 1.24 -9.06
CA THR A 115 -14.98 0.77 -9.74
C THR A 115 -15.23 -0.68 -10.19
N SER A 116 -16.07 -0.85 -11.20
CA SER A 116 -16.13 -2.12 -11.92
C SER A 116 -14.76 -2.31 -12.56
N ILE A 117 -14.06 -3.38 -12.20
CA ILE A 117 -12.71 -3.76 -12.67
C ILE A 117 -12.62 -3.92 -14.22
N GLU A 118 -13.69 -3.66 -14.94
CA GLU A 118 -13.71 -3.58 -16.39
C GLU A 118 -13.45 -2.14 -16.87
N GLN A 119 -12.18 -1.80 -17.10
CA GLN A 119 -11.80 -1.11 -18.33
C GLN A 119 -10.29 -1.15 -18.59
N ASP A 120 -9.91 -2.11 -19.42
CA ASP A 120 -8.81 -1.96 -20.37
C ASP A 120 -9.23 -0.93 -21.43
N SER A 121 -9.25 0.37 -21.10
CA SER A 121 -9.30 1.42 -22.13
C SER A 121 -8.92 2.82 -21.61
N ILE A 122 -7.74 3.27 -22.05
CA ILE A 122 -7.44 4.61 -22.61
C ILE A 122 -7.42 5.82 -21.64
N ALA A 123 -6.19 6.21 -21.26
CA ALA A 123 -5.61 7.55 -21.43
C ALA A 123 -6.55 8.78 -21.30
N ASN A 124 -7.23 8.95 -20.17
CA ASN A 124 -7.82 10.23 -19.80
C ASN A 124 -7.54 10.57 -18.32
N ASP A 125 -7.54 11.87 -18.01
CA ASP A 125 -7.31 12.45 -16.68
C ASP A 125 -8.28 11.91 -15.61
N SER A 126 -9.50 11.57 -16.04
CA SER A 126 -10.56 11.04 -15.17
C SER A 126 -10.28 9.64 -14.64
N THR A 127 -9.64 8.75 -15.42
CA THR A 127 -9.24 7.41 -14.96
C THR A 127 -8.09 7.48 -13.96
N SER A 128 -7.13 8.39 -14.14
CA SER A 128 -6.07 8.63 -13.14
C SER A 128 -6.66 9.11 -11.82
N THR A 129 -7.57 10.10 -11.90
CA THR A 129 -8.27 10.66 -10.74
C THR A 129 -9.08 9.58 -10.00
N LEU A 130 -9.82 8.73 -10.73
CA LEU A 130 -10.58 7.64 -10.14
C LEU A 130 -9.67 6.60 -9.47
N LEU A 131 -8.54 6.26 -10.10
CA LEU A 131 -7.57 5.31 -9.55
C LEU A 131 -6.92 5.84 -8.28
N TYR A 132 -6.51 7.12 -8.27
CA TYR A 132 -5.98 7.77 -7.08
C TYR A 132 -7.01 7.82 -5.94
N ASN A 133 -8.26 8.19 -6.25
CA ASN A 133 -9.34 8.21 -5.26
C ASN A 133 -9.62 6.80 -4.70
N SER A 134 -9.63 5.78 -5.55
CA SER A 134 -9.81 4.39 -5.14
C SER A 134 -8.70 3.95 -4.19
N PHE A 135 -7.44 4.22 -4.55
CA PHE A 135 -6.29 3.98 -3.68
C PHE A 135 -6.42 4.69 -2.32
N LYS A 136 -6.79 5.97 -2.33
CA LYS A 136 -6.91 6.79 -1.13
C LYS A 136 -7.99 6.25 -0.19
N GLU A 137 -9.19 5.99 -0.72
CA GLU A 137 -10.32 5.52 0.09
C GLU A 137 -10.13 4.07 0.56
N VAL A 138 -9.55 3.20 -0.28
CA VAL A 138 -9.17 1.85 0.15
C VAL A 138 -8.13 1.91 1.27
N THR A 139 -7.10 2.74 1.13
CA THR A 139 -6.09 2.93 2.19
C THR A 139 -6.71 3.42 3.49
N ARG A 140 -7.64 4.39 3.41
CA ARG A 140 -8.38 4.90 4.57
C ARG A 140 -9.14 3.77 5.28
N ASN A 141 -9.90 2.98 4.53
CA ASN A 141 -10.71 1.90 5.10
C ASN A 141 -9.87 0.77 5.69
N ILE A 142 -8.76 0.38 5.04
CA ILE A 142 -7.80 -0.58 5.62
C ILE A 142 -7.28 -0.05 6.96
N PHE A 143 -6.89 1.23 7.04
CA PHE A 143 -6.39 1.83 8.28
C PHE A 143 -7.46 1.88 9.37
N THR A 144 -8.69 2.22 9.01
CA THR A 144 -9.84 2.23 9.94
C THR A 144 -10.06 0.85 10.54
N VAL A 145 -10.21 -0.19 9.71
CA VAL A 145 -10.43 -1.57 10.19
C VAL A 145 -9.32 -2.03 11.12
N LEU A 146 -8.05 -1.84 10.71
CA LEU A 146 -6.92 -2.24 11.55
C LEU A 146 -6.82 -1.43 12.85
N SER A 147 -7.19 -0.15 12.83
CA SER A 147 -7.22 0.69 14.01
C SER A 147 -8.34 0.30 14.97
N GLU A 148 -9.51 -0.04 14.46
CA GLU A 148 -10.68 -0.47 15.24
C GLU A 148 -10.48 -1.87 15.84
N GLU A 149 -9.82 -2.77 15.11
CA GLU A 149 -9.43 -4.07 15.64
C GLU A 149 -8.40 -3.97 16.77
N ASN A 150 -7.65 -2.88 16.88
CA ASN A 150 -6.62 -2.73 17.90
C ASN A 150 -7.21 -2.38 19.28
N ASP A 151 -7.55 -3.41 20.04
CA ASP A 151 -7.98 -3.34 21.44
C ASP A 151 -6.82 -3.13 22.46
N GLY A 152 -5.58 -2.98 21.99
CA GLY A 152 -4.38 -2.83 22.82
C GLY A 152 -3.85 -4.13 23.45
N THR A 153 -4.57 -5.25 23.29
CA THR A 153 -4.14 -6.57 23.79
C THR A 153 -3.30 -7.31 22.76
N LYS A 154 -3.55 -7.11 21.46
CA LYS A 154 -2.83 -7.73 20.35
C LYS A 154 -1.34 -7.38 20.36
N LYS A 155 -0.49 -8.36 20.04
CA LYS A 155 0.98 -8.24 20.12
C LYS A 155 1.64 -8.62 18.79
N GLY A 156 2.90 -8.23 18.64
CA GLY A 156 3.69 -8.51 17.46
C GLY A 156 3.92 -7.26 16.60
N PHE A 157 4.74 -7.41 15.57
CA PHE A 157 5.25 -6.26 14.80
C PHE A 157 4.15 -5.43 14.14
N ILE A 158 3.08 -6.05 13.65
CA ILE A 158 1.93 -5.33 13.08
C ILE A 158 1.24 -4.48 14.15
N TRP A 159 0.81 -5.10 15.26
CA TRP A 159 0.04 -4.44 16.31
C TRP A 159 0.84 -3.47 17.17
N SER A 160 2.14 -3.72 17.35
CA SER A 160 3.02 -2.89 18.19
C SER A 160 3.72 -1.76 17.43
N PHE A 161 3.74 -1.81 16.09
CA PHE A 161 4.42 -0.79 15.28
C PHE A 161 3.55 -0.27 14.14
N HIS A 162 3.12 -1.12 13.20
CA HIS A 162 2.39 -0.65 12.01
C HIS A 162 1.06 -0.01 12.37
N VAL A 163 0.23 -0.69 13.16
CA VAL A 163 -1.10 -0.20 13.52
C VAL A 163 -1.03 1.15 14.26
N PRO A 164 -0.19 1.33 15.29
CA PRO A 164 0.01 2.65 15.90
C PRO A 164 0.43 3.75 14.92
N VAL A 165 1.33 3.45 13.97
CA VAL A 165 1.79 4.41 12.97
C VAL A 165 0.66 4.80 12.02
N ILE A 166 -0.05 3.83 11.43
CA ILE A 166 -1.15 4.12 10.49
C ILE A 166 -2.33 4.79 11.19
N THR A 167 -2.63 4.46 12.46
CA THR A 167 -3.66 5.13 13.26
C THR A 167 -3.30 6.60 13.48
N LYS A 168 -2.03 6.91 13.78
CA LYS A 168 -1.57 8.31 13.88
C LYS A 168 -1.71 9.05 12.56
N ILE A 169 -1.33 8.43 11.44
CA ILE A 169 -1.48 9.03 10.11
C ILE A 169 -2.96 9.27 9.79
N LEU A 170 -3.83 8.28 10.01
CA LEU A 170 -5.27 8.34 9.76
C LEU A 170 -5.95 9.47 10.54
N ASN A 171 -5.57 9.65 11.80
CA ASN A 171 -6.16 10.66 12.68
C ASN A 171 -5.49 12.04 12.56
N SER A 172 -4.41 12.15 11.80
CA SER A 172 -3.70 13.42 11.59
C SER A 172 -4.35 14.25 10.46
N PRO A 173 -4.11 15.57 10.42
CA PRO A 173 -4.44 16.39 9.25
C PRO A 173 -3.61 16.03 8.01
N TYR A 174 -2.63 15.11 8.13
CA TYR A 174 -1.69 14.77 7.07
C TYR A 174 -2.04 13.50 6.31
N PHE A 175 -3.17 12.83 6.56
CA PHE A 175 -3.55 11.61 5.83
C PHE A 175 -3.54 11.82 4.30
N ASP A 176 -4.09 12.94 3.82
CA ASP A 176 -4.11 13.27 2.40
C ASP A 176 -2.70 13.55 1.87
N THR A 177 -1.87 14.26 2.64
CA THR A 177 -0.46 14.51 2.30
C THR A 177 0.34 13.22 2.24
N TYR A 178 0.08 12.28 3.15
CA TYR A 178 0.67 10.95 3.18
C TYR A 178 0.33 10.15 1.91
N CYS A 179 -0.95 10.12 1.51
CA CYS A 179 -1.39 9.41 0.30
C CYS A 179 -0.72 9.97 -0.96
N ARG A 180 -0.59 11.29 -1.06
CA ARG A 180 0.16 11.93 -2.16
C ARG A 180 1.64 11.58 -2.10
N TYR A 181 2.23 11.65 -0.91
CA TYR A 181 3.66 11.40 -0.71
C TYR A 181 4.08 9.99 -1.15
N ILE A 182 3.36 8.95 -0.71
CA ILE A 182 3.71 7.56 -1.05
C ILE A 182 3.39 7.21 -2.51
N SER A 183 2.73 8.09 -3.25
CA SER A 183 2.29 7.86 -4.62
C SER A 183 2.94 8.80 -5.65
N VAL A 184 3.89 9.65 -5.24
CA VAL A 184 4.61 10.61 -6.10
C VAL A 184 5.24 9.96 -7.34
N ALA A 185 5.89 8.79 -7.19
CA ALA A 185 6.50 8.09 -8.32
C ALA A 185 5.48 7.49 -9.32
N TYR A 186 4.21 7.38 -8.92
CA TYR A 186 3.17 6.70 -9.70
C TYR A 186 2.17 7.67 -10.34
N PHE A 187 1.64 8.63 -9.58
CA PHE A 187 0.66 9.62 -10.06
C PHE A 187 1.31 10.99 -10.34
N PRO A 188 1.29 11.48 -11.59
CA PRO A 188 1.80 12.82 -11.92
C PRO A 188 1.13 13.94 -11.12
N GLU A 189 -0.16 13.83 -10.87
CA GLU A 189 -0.95 14.75 -10.05
C GLU A 189 -0.49 14.81 -8.58
N SER A 190 0.12 13.73 -8.05
CA SER A 190 0.71 13.73 -6.71
C SER A 190 2.07 14.43 -6.70
N LEU A 191 2.87 14.28 -7.76
CA LEU A 191 4.09 15.04 -7.95
C LEU A 191 3.80 16.54 -8.09
N GLU A 192 2.84 16.91 -8.94
CA GLU A 192 2.44 18.31 -9.15
C GLU A 192 1.93 18.94 -7.84
N TRP A 193 1.10 18.21 -7.07
CA TRP A 193 0.67 18.70 -5.77
C TRP A 193 1.87 18.90 -4.84
N TRP A 194 2.84 17.98 -4.83
CA TRP A 194 4.03 18.09 -4.00
C TRP A 194 4.85 19.33 -4.36
N GLU A 195 5.14 19.55 -5.64
CA GLU A 195 5.87 20.72 -6.16
C GLU A 195 5.19 22.04 -5.77
N ASN A 196 3.86 22.08 -5.76
CA ASN A 196 3.08 23.27 -5.42
C ASN A 196 2.80 23.44 -3.91
N ASN A 197 2.99 22.41 -3.08
CA ASN A 197 2.65 22.41 -1.64
C ASN A 197 3.86 22.10 -0.73
N GLN A 198 5.03 22.65 -1.06
CA GLN A 198 6.30 22.40 -0.36
C GLN A 198 6.23 22.67 1.16
N GLU A 199 5.46 23.67 1.60
CA GLU A 199 5.29 23.96 3.03
C GLU A 199 4.51 22.84 3.76
N SER A 200 3.40 22.38 3.17
CA SER A 200 2.60 21.28 3.71
C SER A 200 3.38 19.98 3.74
N ALA A 201 4.17 19.73 2.70
CA ALA A 201 5.13 18.64 2.62
C ALA A 201 6.15 18.67 3.76
N ALA A 202 6.78 19.84 4.00
CA ALA A 202 7.75 20.01 5.07
C ALA A 202 7.12 19.82 6.46
N LYS A 203 5.88 20.31 6.67
CA LYS A 203 5.12 20.09 7.92
C LYS A 203 4.84 18.60 8.16
N PHE A 204 4.40 17.88 7.13
CA PHE A 204 4.19 16.44 7.22
C PHE A 204 5.48 15.68 7.58
N VAL A 205 6.60 15.96 6.91
CA VAL A 205 7.89 15.31 7.21
C VAL A 205 8.33 15.60 8.65
N ARG A 206 8.22 16.86 9.08
CA ARG A 206 8.58 17.26 10.45
C ARG A 206 7.72 16.54 11.48
N TRP A 207 6.41 16.53 11.28
CA TRP A 207 5.45 15.83 12.13
C TRP A 207 5.72 14.32 12.16
N PHE A 208 6.03 13.72 11.00
CA PHE A 208 6.29 12.28 10.92
C PHE A 208 7.58 11.89 11.65
N GLU A 209 8.63 12.71 11.58
CA GLU A 209 9.93 12.42 12.23
C GLU A 209 9.96 12.76 13.71
N LYS A 210 9.23 13.80 14.15
CA LYS A 210 9.33 14.35 15.51
C LYS A 210 8.05 14.21 16.34
N GLY A 211 6.92 13.88 15.73
CA GLY A 211 5.61 13.95 16.38
C GLY A 211 5.18 15.38 16.68
N ASP A 212 4.19 15.52 17.57
CA ASP A 212 3.58 16.80 17.96
C ASP A 212 4.40 17.56 19.03
N GLU A 213 5.62 17.12 19.36
CA GLU A 213 6.44 17.69 20.45
C GLU A 213 7.07 19.07 20.14
N ASP A 214 6.80 19.64 18.95
CA ASP A 214 7.41 20.88 18.42
C ASP A 214 6.34 22.00 18.14
N GLU A 215 5.20 22.03 18.85
CA GLU A 215 4.31 23.23 18.90
C GLU A 215 4.63 24.17 20.08
#